data_AF-A0A8H9HAI2-F1
#
_entry.id   AF-A0A8H9HAI2-F1
#
_cell.length_a   1.000
_cell.length_b   1.000
_cell.length_c   1.000
_cell.angle_alpha   90.00
_cell.angle_beta   90.00
_cell.angle_gamma   90.00
#
_symmetry.space_group_name_H-M   'P 1'
#
loop_
_entity.id
_entity.type
_entity.pdbx_description
1 polymer ?
#
loop_
_entity_poly.entity_id
_entity_poly.type
_entity_poly.pdbx_seq_one_letter_code
_entity_poly.pdbx_strand_id
1 'polypeptide(L)'
;MRTGAGGPGRARGASAAVATPVALSLGLLVVAGCLLGWYVPGALAEEAAYRSAPFCPGAPAPTGSRECLDAVPGTVVAKEPGGGRGSRLPGLRWTTDGRSAPSWVRLEEEGALFSSVSPGDRVRVVRWRGAERAVVAGPLRQETAATPVDGHRLPYAVGLGLVPLGGVFGWVAYGWARRPEGAARASWPVSVPMACGLVLGAVGFFGPLVTDGLLDALLLSAGTAVPVLAAGAWLLRRRRNRPPGPVEVLPRLPGRERCFPGAVVGAVPCEVAGFSTLVAGPEGLAVAAGEEPGAARCRVPGSVAAVRVRPRAHTDARAVRAGAGDWVVECRDGDREVLVVAAREDLPWVLGVLR
;
A
#
# COMPACT_ATOMS: atom_id res chain seq x y z
N MET A 1 26.89 24.83 -37.71
CA MET A 1 26.01 23.69 -37.42
C MET A 1 26.61 22.87 -36.27
N ARG A 2 26.05 22.96 -35.07
CA ARG A 2 26.38 22.09 -33.93
C ARG A 2 25.06 21.53 -33.40
N THR A 3 24.77 20.28 -33.74
CA THR A 3 23.62 19.53 -33.24
C THR A 3 23.94 19.03 -31.84
N GLY A 4 23.26 19.59 -30.84
CA GLY A 4 23.31 19.12 -29.45
C GLY A 4 22.58 17.79 -29.32
N ALA A 5 23.30 16.78 -28.83
CA ALA A 5 22.75 15.48 -28.48
C ALA A 5 21.84 15.61 -27.24
N GLY A 6 20.52 15.48 -27.43
CA GLY A 6 19.57 15.26 -26.36
C GLY A 6 19.73 13.84 -25.81
N GLY A 7 20.18 13.73 -24.55
CA GLY A 7 20.44 12.45 -23.89
C GLY A 7 19.16 11.62 -23.65
N PRO A 8 19.16 10.30 -23.94
CA PRO A 8 18.00 9.39 -23.77
C PRO A 8 17.75 8.92 -22.32
N GLY A 9 18.41 9.52 -21.32
CA GLY A 9 18.39 9.03 -19.94
C GLY A 9 17.12 9.33 -19.13
N ARG A 10 16.31 10.33 -19.51
CA ARG A 10 15.18 10.81 -18.68
C ARG A 10 13.89 9.99 -18.83
N ALA A 11 13.63 9.43 -20.00
CA ALA A 11 12.37 8.72 -20.28
C ALA A 11 12.27 7.35 -19.59
N ARG A 12 13.39 6.62 -19.42
CA ARG A 12 13.39 5.30 -18.76
C ARG A 12 13.09 5.37 -17.25
N GLY A 13 13.46 6.48 -16.59
CA GLY A 13 13.26 6.65 -15.15
C GLY A 13 11.80 6.88 -14.74
N ALA A 14 11.03 7.58 -15.57
CA ALA A 14 9.61 7.85 -15.30
C ALA A 14 8.73 6.61 -15.49
N SER A 15 8.99 5.81 -16.53
CA SER A 15 8.24 4.57 -16.80
C SER A 15 8.51 3.48 -15.74
N ALA A 16 9.76 3.37 -15.26
CA ALA A 16 10.09 2.41 -14.20
C ALA A 16 9.42 2.76 -12.85
N ALA A 17 9.30 4.05 -12.52
CA ALA A 17 8.70 4.51 -11.26
C ALA A 17 7.20 4.19 -11.13
N VAL A 18 6.50 4.00 -12.25
CA VAL A 18 5.08 3.61 -12.28
C VAL A 18 4.93 2.10 -12.48
N ALA A 19 5.78 1.47 -13.29
CA ALA A 19 5.68 0.04 -13.58
C ALA A 19 5.84 -0.84 -12.33
N THR A 20 6.79 -0.52 -11.45
CA THR A 20 7.03 -1.30 -10.22
C THR A 20 5.84 -1.32 -9.24
N PRO A 21 5.26 -0.17 -8.82
CA PRO A 21 4.10 -0.21 -7.92
C PRO A 21 2.84 -0.81 -8.58
N VAL A 22 2.68 -0.68 -9.90
CA VAL A 22 1.58 -1.37 -10.62
C VAL A 22 1.77 -2.89 -10.56
N ALA A 23 2.97 -3.38 -10.86
CA ALA A 23 3.27 -4.81 -10.81
C ALA A 23 3.09 -5.39 -9.40
N LEU A 24 3.53 -4.66 -8.37
CA LEU A 24 3.32 -5.05 -6.97
C LEU A 24 1.83 -5.06 -6.60
N SER A 25 1.09 -4.02 -6.97
CA SER A 25 -0.36 -3.96 -6.71
C SER A 25 -1.10 -5.14 -7.33
N LEU A 26 -0.88 -5.39 -8.63
CA LEU A 26 -1.49 -6.50 -9.35
C LEU A 26 -1.06 -7.85 -8.77
N GLY A 27 0.23 -8.05 -8.52
CA GLY A 27 0.75 -9.30 -7.94
C GLY A 27 0.11 -9.62 -6.58
N LEU A 28 0.06 -8.63 -5.67
CA LEU A 28 -0.51 -8.83 -4.34
C LEU A 28 -2.03 -9.08 -4.41
N LEU A 29 -2.76 -8.35 -5.27
CA LEU A 29 -4.21 -8.55 -5.43
C LEU A 29 -4.56 -9.88 -6.10
N VAL A 30 -3.76 -10.34 -7.06
CA VAL A 30 -3.93 -11.66 -7.67
C VAL A 30 -3.68 -12.76 -6.64
N VAL A 31 -2.59 -12.67 -5.87
CA VAL A 31 -2.30 -13.64 -4.81
C VAL A 31 -3.42 -13.64 -3.76
N ALA A 32 -3.87 -12.46 -3.32
CA ALA A 32 -4.99 -12.34 -2.39
C ALA A 32 -6.28 -12.96 -2.96
N GLY A 33 -6.59 -12.71 -4.23
CA GLY A 33 -7.73 -13.29 -4.93
C GLY A 33 -7.66 -14.81 -5.03
N CYS A 34 -6.49 -15.37 -5.35
CA CYS A 34 -6.28 -16.81 -5.36
C CYS A 34 -6.45 -17.44 -3.98
N LEU A 35 -5.90 -16.81 -2.94
CA LEU A 35 -6.02 -17.31 -1.56
C LEU A 35 -7.48 -17.28 -1.09
N LEU A 36 -8.15 -16.12 -1.21
CA LEU A 36 -9.50 -15.92 -0.71
C LEU A 36 -10.58 -16.58 -1.58
N GLY A 37 -10.37 -16.67 -2.90
CA GLY A 37 -11.37 -17.16 -3.85
C GLY A 37 -11.24 -18.65 -4.18
N TRP A 38 -10.04 -19.24 -4.06
CA TRP A 38 -9.81 -20.64 -4.42
C TRP A 38 -9.36 -21.48 -3.22
N TYR A 39 -8.31 -21.07 -2.51
CA TYR A 39 -7.75 -21.87 -1.41
C TYR A 39 -8.66 -21.92 -0.18
N VAL A 40 -9.15 -20.77 0.29
CA VAL A 40 -9.99 -20.69 1.49
C VAL A 40 -11.30 -21.48 1.33
N PRO A 41 -12.06 -21.36 0.23
CA PRO A 41 -13.25 -22.19 0.02
C PRO A 41 -12.94 -23.68 -0.04
N GLY A 42 -11.83 -24.07 -0.68
CA GLY A 42 -11.38 -25.46 -0.73
C GLY A 42 -11.04 -26.03 0.65
N ALA A 43 -10.31 -25.26 1.46
CA ALA A 43 -9.97 -25.65 2.83
C ALA A 43 -11.21 -25.76 3.72
N LEU A 44 -12.17 -24.83 3.59
CA LEU A 44 -13.45 -24.91 4.31
C LEU A 44 -14.29 -26.12 3.89
N ALA A 45 -14.28 -26.46 2.60
CA ALA A 45 -14.96 -27.66 2.10
C ALA A 45 -14.30 -28.95 2.63
N GLU A 46 -12.97 -29.01 2.70
CA GLU A 46 -12.25 -30.14 3.27
C GLU A 46 -12.51 -30.28 4.78
N GLU A 47 -12.53 -29.17 5.51
CA GLU A 47 -12.86 -29.13 6.93
C GLU A 47 -14.31 -29.59 7.20
N ALA A 48 -15.27 -29.12 6.39
CA ALA A 48 -16.66 -29.54 6.48
C ALA A 48 -16.82 -31.03 6.15
N ALA A 49 -16.12 -31.53 5.13
CA ALA A 49 -16.11 -32.95 4.78
C ALA A 49 -15.51 -33.81 5.90
N TYR A 50 -14.43 -33.36 6.54
CA TYR A 50 -13.84 -34.04 7.67
C TYR A 50 -14.75 -34.07 8.90
N ARG A 51 -15.36 -32.93 9.25
CA ARG A 51 -16.26 -32.83 10.41
C ARG A 51 -17.54 -33.63 10.25
N SER A 52 -18.03 -33.80 9.02
CA SER A 52 -19.23 -34.59 8.71
C SER A 52 -18.95 -36.06 8.37
N ALA A 53 -17.68 -36.46 8.27
CA ALA A 53 -17.32 -37.83 7.91
C ALA A 53 -17.76 -38.84 9.00
N PRO A 54 -18.53 -39.89 8.64
CA PRO A 54 -18.88 -40.95 9.57
C PRO A 54 -17.67 -41.86 9.86
N PHE A 55 -17.72 -42.58 10.98
CA PHE A 55 -16.75 -43.65 11.23
C PHE A 55 -16.94 -44.82 10.26
N CYS A 56 -15.84 -45.38 9.76
CA CYS A 56 -15.90 -46.49 8.82
C CYS A 56 -16.52 -47.74 9.47
N PRO A 57 -17.43 -48.45 8.78
CA PRO A 57 -17.92 -49.73 9.24
C PRO A 57 -16.85 -50.83 9.04
N GLY A 58 -16.68 -51.67 10.06
CA GLY A 58 -15.76 -52.82 10.01
C GLY A 58 -14.36 -52.52 10.57
N ALA A 59 -13.43 -53.45 10.34
CA ALA A 59 -12.06 -53.32 10.82
C ALA A 59 -11.30 -52.21 10.04
N PRO A 60 -10.41 -51.46 10.70
CA PRO A 60 -9.62 -50.41 10.07
C PRO A 60 -8.78 -50.98 8.93
N ALA A 61 -8.84 -50.35 7.76
CA ALA A 61 -8.04 -50.77 6.62
C ALA A 61 -6.59 -50.23 6.73
N PRO A 62 -5.57 -51.04 6.40
CA PRO A 62 -4.16 -50.62 6.50
C PRO A 62 -3.81 -49.48 5.52
N THR A 63 -4.49 -49.44 4.37
CA THR A 63 -4.33 -48.44 3.31
C THR A 63 -5.71 -48.02 2.81
N GLY A 64 -5.98 -46.71 2.79
CA GLY A 64 -7.26 -46.24 2.30
C GLY A 64 -7.34 -44.75 2.05
N SER A 65 -7.72 -44.39 0.82
CA SER A 65 -8.32 -43.11 0.42
C SER A 65 -9.79 -43.01 0.85
N ARG A 66 -10.19 -43.76 1.90
CA ARG A 66 -11.58 -43.82 2.35
C ARG A 66 -12.02 -42.46 2.87
N GLU A 67 -13.26 -42.11 2.54
CA GLU A 67 -13.88 -40.84 2.95
C GLU A 67 -14.47 -40.87 4.37
N CYS A 68 -14.44 -42.04 5.01
CA CYS A 68 -14.85 -42.24 6.41
C CYS A 68 -13.65 -42.20 7.36
N LEU A 69 -13.93 -42.04 8.66
CA LEU A 69 -12.94 -41.99 9.74
C LEU A 69 -12.58 -43.40 10.22
N ASP A 70 -11.30 -43.77 10.16
CA ASP A 70 -10.78 -45.02 10.71
C ASP A 70 -10.13 -44.76 12.08
N ALA A 71 -10.62 -45.42 13.14
CA ALA A 71 -10.03 -45.33 14.47
C ALA A 71 -9.11 -46.53 14.72
N VAL A 72 -7.80 -46.33 14.57
CA VAL A 72 -6.79 -47.39 14.70
C VAL A 72 -6.28 -47.43 16.14
N PRO A 73 -6.47 -48.53 16.89
CA PRO A 73 -5.88 -48.67 18.20
C PRO A 73 -4.36 -48.85 18.08
N GLY A 74 -3.61 -48.32 19.04
CA GLY A 74 -2.17 -48.52 19.13
C GLY A 74 -1.60 -48.13 20.48
N THR A 75 -0.29 -48.25 20.64
CA THR A 75 0.44 -47.89 21.85
C THR A 75 1.50 -46.85 21.56
N VAL A 76 1.70 -45.92 22.49
CA VAL A 76 2.77 -44.93 22.39
C VAL A 76 4.11 -45.60 22.70
N VAL A 77 5.08 -45.40 21.82
CA VAL A 77 6.45 -45.94 21.95
C VAL A 77 7.38 -44.86 22.50
N ALA A 78 7.22 -43.62 22.05
CA ALA A 78 8.04 -42.50 22.50
C ALA A 78 7.29 -41.18 22.31
N LYS A 79 7.67 -40.19 23.11
CA LYS A 79 7.35 -38.78 22.88
C LYS A 79 8.58 -38.07 22.36
N GLU A 80 8.41 -37.17 21.41
CA GLU A 80 9.46 -36.17 21.13
C GLU A 80 8.84 -34.80 21.38
N PRO A 81 9.31 -34.07 22.41
CA PRO A 81 8.85 -32.72 22.69
C PRO A 81 9.23 -31.79 21.54
N GLY A 82 8.40 -30.78 21.33
CA GLY A 82 8.72 -29.68 20.43
C GLY A 82 9.73 -28.78 21.11
N GLY A 83 11.01 -28.82 20.73
CA GLY A 83 11.97 -27.95 21.40
C GLY A 83 13.43 -28.01 20.96
N GLY A 84 13.93 -26.84 20.54
CA GLY A 84 15.29 -26.44 20.12
C GLY A 84 15.21 -25.05 19.45
N ARG A 85 16.33 -24.42 19.04
CA ARG A 85 16.39 -23.13 18.29
C ARG A 85 15.64 -23.11 16.92
N GLY A 86 14.75 -24.07 16.65
CA GLY A 86 14.01 -24.19 15.40
C GLY A 86 12.60 -24.74 15.57
N SER A 87 11.79 -24.55 14.53
CA SER A 87 10.39 -24.96 14.40
C SER A 87 10.21 -26.49 14.30
N ARG A 88 10.50 -27.24 15.37
CA ARG A 88 10.08 -28.65 15.47
C ARG A 88 8.80 -28.73 16.28
N LEU A 89 7.74 -29.17 15.62
CA LEU A 89 6.47 -29.48 16.27
C LEU A 89 6.63 -30.74 17.14
N PRO A 90 5.95 -30.81 18.29
CA PRO A 90 5.91 -32.00 19.11
C PRO A 90 5.28 -33.17 18.36
N GLY A 91 5.61 -34.39 18.78
CA GLY A 91 4.95 -35.56 18.22
C GLY A 91 5.11 -36.83 19.05
N LEU A 92 4.42 -37.86 18.58
CA LEU A 92 4.33 -39.16 19.22
C LEU A 92 4.75 -40.25 18.24
N ARG A 93 5.64 -41.14 18.68
CA ARG A 93 5.88 -42.42 18.02
C ARG A 93 4.88 -43.41 18.57
N TRP A 94 4.16 -44.10 17.70
CA TRP A 94 3.16 -45.07 18.09
C TRP A 94 3.23 -46.33 17.22
N THR A 95 2.68 -47.44 17.69
CA THR A 95 2.63 -48.71 16.96
C THR A 95 1.28 -49.39 17.18
N THR A 96 0.72 -50.00 16.14
CA THR A 96 -0.59 -50.68 16.22
C THR A 96 -0.53 -51.93 17.08
N ASP A 97 0.53 -52.74 16.93
CA ASP A 97 0.58 -54.11 17.44
C ASP A 97 1.80 -54.39 18.35
N GLY A 98 2.57 -53.36 18.71
CA GLY A 98 3.82 -53.49 19.47
C GLY A 98 4.99 -54.12 18.70
N ARG A 99 4.72 -54.75 17.54
CA ARG A 99 5.70 -55.43 16.67
C ARG A 99 5.98 -54.70 15.37
N SER A 100 5.05 -53.84 14.94
CA SER A 100 5.16 -53.07 13.71
C SER A 100 6.10 -51.87 13.91
N ALA A 101 6.82 -51.48 12.84
CA ALA A 101 7.69 -50.32 12.87
C ALA A 101 6.92 -49.09 13.36
N PRO A 102 7.45 -48.32 14.34
CA PRO A 102 6.71 -47.23 14.96
C PRO A 102 6.49 -46.09 13.96
N SER A 103 5.22 -45.71 13.78
CA SER A 103 4.77 -44.57 12.98
C SER A 103 4.90 -43.28 13.78
N TRP A 104 5.17 -42.17 13.08
CA TRP A 104 5.35 -40.86 13.69
C TRP A 104 4.15 -39.95 13.41
N VAL A 105 3.46 -39.53 14.46
CA VAL A 105 2.38 -38.55 14.41
C VAL A 105 2.92 -37.22 14.89
N ARG A 106 2.74 -36.18 14.07
CA ARG A 106 3.06 -34.81 14.45
C ARG A 106 1.83 -34.14 15.06
N LEU A 107 1.95 -33.64 16.27
CA LEU A 107 0.89 -32.89 16.94
C LEU A 107 0.98 -31.41 16.57
N GLU A 108 -0.14 -30.71 16.65
CA GLU A 108 -0.19 -29.26 16.42
C GLU A 108 0.54 -28.49 17.54
N GLU A 109 0.39 -28.96 18.79
CA GLU A 109 0.94 -28.31 19.99
C GLU A 109 1.22 -29.31 21.12
N GLU A 110 1.90 -28.87 22.18
CA GLU A 110 2.10 -29.64 23.42
C GLU A 110 0.87 -29.54 24.33
N GLY A 111 -0.24 -30.14 23.90
CA GLY A 111 -1.52 -30.08 24.59
C GLY A 111 -1.66 -31.01 25.80
N ALA A 112 -2.86 -31.03 26.38
CA ALA A 112 -3.22 -31.88 27.53
C ALA A 112 -3.05 -33.40 27.25
N LEU A 113 -3.25 -33.83 26.00
CA LEU A 113 -3.00 -35.23 25.62
C LEU A 113 -1.50 -35.53 25.59
N PHE A 114 -0.70 -34.65 24.99
CA PHE A 114 0.75 -34.83 24.95
C PHE A 114 1.38 -34.92 26.34
N SER A 115 0.92 -34.10 27.29
CA SER A 115 1.42 -34.11 28.67
C SER A 115 0.98 -35.35 29.47
N SER A 116 -0.23 -35.86 29.25
CA SER A 116 -0.82 -36.95 30.04
C SER A 116 -0.44 -38.36 29.61
N VAL A 117 -0.30 -38.61 28.30
CA VAL A 117 0.02 -39.95 27.77
C VAL A 117 1.46 -40.31 28.11
N SER A 118 1.85 -41.56 28.29
CA SER A 118 3.25 -41.99 28.48
C SER A 118 3.62 -43.14 27.52
N PRO A 119 4.91 -43.39 27.26
CA PRO A 119 5.30 -44.61 26.55
C PRO A 119 4.71 -45.85 27.21
N GLY A 120 4.03 -46.69 26.43
CA GLY A 120 3.28 -47.86 26.88
C GLY A 120 1.75 -47.66 26.91
N ASP A 121 1.27 -46.41 26.90
CA ASP A 121 -0.15 -46.12 26.97
C ASP A 121 -0.89 -46.45 25.67
N ARG A 122 -2.14 -46.85 25.81
CA ARG A 122 -3.04 -47.13 24.69
C ARG A 122 -3.66 -45.84 24.17
N VAL A 123 -3.52 -45.62 22.87
CA VAL A 123 -4.10 -44.49 22.13
C VAL A 123 -4.89 -45.01 20.93
N ARG A 124 -5.83 -44.20 20.45
CA ARG A 124 -6.53 -44.41 19.18
C ARG A 124 -6.16 -43.29 18.24
N VAL A 125 -5.60 -43.64 17.09
CA VAL A 125 -5.26 -42.67 16.04
C VAL A 125 -6.38 -42.66 15.02
N VAL A 126 -6.98 -41.49 14.81
CA VAL A 126 -8.04 -41.27 13.82
C VAL A 126 -7.39 -40.94 12.49
N ARG A 127 -7.62 -41.78 11.49
CA ARG A 127 -7.15 -41.61 10.11
C ARG A 127 -8.31 -41.19 9.21
N TRP A 128 -8.03 -40.28 8.29
CA TRP A 128 -8.96 -39.88 7.24
C TRP A 128 -8.20 -39.60 5.95
N ARG A 129 -8.66 -40.21 4.85
CA ARG A 129 -7.98 -40.19 3.54
C ARG A 129 -6.47 -40.53 3.65
N GLY A 130 -6.16 -41.53 4.47
CA GLY A 130 -4.80 -42.06 4.64
C GLY A 130 -3.91 -41.28 5.62
N ALA A 131 -4.26 -40.03 5.98
CA ALA A 131 -3.51 -39.19 6.91
C ALA A 131 -4.04 -39.32 8.35
N GLU A 132 -3.12 -39.28 9.31
CA GLU A 132 -3.43 -39.27 10.75
C GLU A 132 -3.92 -37.86 11.13
N ARG A 133 -5.21 -37.69 11.45
CA ARG A 133 -5.83 -36.37 11.69
C ARG A 133 -5.99 -36.04 13.17
N ALA A 134 -6.19 -37.03 14.02
CA ALA A 134 -6.31 -36.83 15.47
C ALA A 134 -5.78 -38.03 16.27
N VAL A 135 -5.38 -37.78 17.51
CA VAL A 135 -5.03 -38.81 18.50
C VAL A 135 -6.01 -38.71 19.67
N VAL A 136 -6.48 -39.85 20.14
CA VAL A 136 -7.44 -39.96 21.24
C VAL A 136 -6.88 -40.89 22.32
N ALA A 137 -6.79 -40.39 23.55
CA ALA A 137 -6.34 -41.13 24.73
C ALA A 137 -7.41 -41.00 25.83
N GLY A 138 -8.20 -42.06 26.03
CA GLY A 138 -9.35 -42.02 26.95
C GLY A 138 -10.34 -40.90 26.58
N PRO A 139 -10.60 -39.93 27.47
CA PRO A 139 -11.46 -38.77 27.19
C PRO A 139 -10.76 -37.64 26.43
N LEU A 140 -9.42 -37.67 26.35
CA LEU A 140 -8.66 -36.61 25.70
C LEU A 140 -8.57 -36.86 24.20
N ARG A 141 -8.82 -35.82 23.42
CA ARG A 141 -8.62 -35.79 21.98
C ARG A 141 -7.72 -34.61 21.64
N GLN A 142 -6.75 -34.84 20.77
CA GLN A 142 -5.88 -33.80 20.26
C GLN A 142 -5.70 -33.97 18.76
N GLU A 143 -5.81 -32.86 18.03
CA GLU A 143 -5.63 -32.84 16.58
C GLU A 143 -4.14 -32.90 16.21
N THR A 144 -3.86 -33.43 15.03
CA THR A 144 -2.50 -33.52 14.49
C THR A 144 -2.22 -32.32 13.57
N ALA A 145 -0.94 -32.09 13.25
CA ALA A 145 -0.56 -31.06 12.28
C ALA A 145 -1.08 -31.32 10.84
N ALA A 146 -1.61 -32.51 10.58
CA ALA A 146 -2.25 -32.86 9.32
C ALA A 146 -3.77 -32.71 9.38
N THR A 147 -4.37 -32.17 10.45
CA THR A 147 -5.81 -31.94 10.52
C THR A 147 -6.24 -30.87 9.50
N PRO A 148 -7.39 -31.03 8.80
CA PRO A 148 -7.91 -29.97 7.93
C PRO A 148 -8.61 -28.86 8.73
N VAL A 149 -8.86 -29.08 10.02
CA VAL A 149 -9.47 -28.10 10.93
C VAL A 149 -8.60 -26.85 10.99
N ASP A 150 -9.20 -25.67 10.85
CA ASP A 150 -8.51 -24.37 10.88
C ASP A 150 -7.42 -24.17 9.82
N GLY A 151 -7.25 -25.10 8.87
CA GLY A 151 -6.29 -25.00 7.76
C GLY A 151 -6.54 -23.80 6.84
N HIS A 152 -7.74 -23.23 6.89
CA HIS A 152 -8.12 -22.03 6.16
C HIS A 152 -7.63 -20.72 6.81
N ARG A 153 -7.24 -20.71 8.10
CA ARG A 153 -6.94 -19.47 8.85
C ARG A 153 -5.74 -18.71 8.29
N LEU A 154 -4.63 -19.40 8.04
CA LEU A 154 -3.41 -18.77 7.50
C LEU A 154 -3.61 -18.21 6.07
N PRO A 155 -4.13 -18.95 5.08
CA PRO A 155 -4.36 -18.38 3.75
C PRO A 155 -5.40 -17.25 3.78
N TYR A 156 -6.39 -17.33 4.67
CA TYR A 156 -7.35 -16.25 4.88
C TYR A 156 -6.70 -15.00 5.47
N ALA A 157 -5.89 -15.13 6.53
CA ALA A 157 -5.10 -14.04 7.13
C ALA A 157 -4.16 -13.37 6.13
N VAL A 158 -3.40 -14.16 5.37
CA VAL A 158 -2.51 -13.64 4.33
C VAL A 158 -3.31 -12.91 3.25
N GLY A 159 -4.38 -13.53 2.75
CA GLY A 159 -5.23 -12.92 1.74
C GLY A 159 -5.83 -11.58 2.19
N LEU A 160 -6.38 -11.53 3.40
CA LEU A 160 -7.02 -10.34 3.97
C LEU A 160 -6.01 -9.21 4.23
N GLY A 161 -4.79 -9.54 4.69
CA GLY A 161 -3.71 -8.56 4.88
C GLY A 161 -3.13 -8.01 3.56
N LEU A 162 -3.13 -8.81 2.49
CA LEU A 162 -2.59 -8.42 1.18
C LEU A 162 -3.47 -7.41 0.43
N VAL A 163 -4.80 -7.47 0.59
CA VAL A 163 -5.74 -6.55 -0.08
C VAL A 163 -5.42 -5.06 0.18
N PRO A 164 -5.32 -4.58 1.43
CA PRO A 164 -5.01 -3.16 1.68
C PRO A 164 -3.61 -2.76 1.20
N LEU A 165 -2.63 -3.67 1.28
CA LEU A 165 -1.28 -3.43 0.76
C LEU A 165 -1.30 -3.26 -0.77
N GLY A 166 -1.98 -4.16 -1.49
CA GLY A 166 -2.16 -4.07 -2.94
C GLY A 166 -2.87 -2.76 -3.34
N GLY A 167 -3.90 -2.35 -2.57
CA GLY A 167 -4.59 -1.08 -2.77
C GLY A 167 -3.69 0.14 -2.59
N VAL A 168 -2.80 0.14 -1.59
CA VAL A 168 -1.81 1.22 -1.40
C VAL A 168 -0.84 1.33 -2.56
N PHE A 169 -0.28 0.21 -3.03
CA PHE A 169 0.62 0.25 -4.19
C PHE A 169 -0.09 0.76 -5.44
N GLY A 170 -1.35 0.39 -5.63
CA GLY A 170 -2.20 0.91 -6.71
C GLY A 170 -2.45 2.42 -6.58
N TRP A 171 -2.74 2.90 -5.37
CA TRP A 171 -2.89 4.33 -5.08
C TRP A 171 -1.61 5.10 -5.37
N VAL A 172 -0.46 4.56 -4.94
CA VAL A 172 0.85 5.16 -5.22
C VAL A 172 1.05 5.24 -6.72
N ALA A 173 0.92 4.14 -7.46
CA ALA A 173 1.03 4.12 -8.92
C ALA A 173 0.13 5.16 -9.59
N TYR A 174 -1.14 5.23 -9.19
CA TYR A 174 -2.09 6.22 -9.69
C TYR A 174 -1.62 7.66 -9.39
N GLY A 175 -1.15 7.92 -8.18
CA GLY A 175 -0.60 9.21 -7.77
C GLY A 175 0.64 9.60 -8.55
N TRP A 176 1.52 8.67 -8.91
CA TRP A 176 2.67 8.92 -9.77
C TRP A 176 2.25 9.18 -11.22
N ALA A 177 1.30 8.43 -11.76
CA ALA A 177 0.79 8.63 -13.12
C ALA A 177 0.05 9.97 -13.30
N ARG A 178 -0.57 10.49 -12.25
CA ARG A 178 -1.32 11.76 -12.25
C ARG A 178 -0.48 12.97 -11.85
N ARG A 179 0.82 12.81 -11.55
CA ARG A 179 1.66 13.94 -11.14
C ARG A 179 2.03 14.81 -12.34
N PRO A 180 1.84 16.14 -12.26
CA PRO A 180 2.39 17.05 -13.25
C PRO A 180 3.92 17.10 -13.13
N GLU A 181 4.59 17.21 -14.27
CA GLU A 181 6.04 17.42 -14.34
C GLU A 181 6.41 18.69 -13.55
N GLY A 182 7.49 18.63 -12.76
CA GLY A 182 7.95 19.78 -11.96
C GLY A 182 7.34 19.94 -10.56
N ALA A 183 6.30 19.15 -10.21
CA ALA A 183 5.70 19.24 -8.87
C ALA A 183 6.69 18.89 -7.74
N ALA A 184 6.75 19.76 -6.73
CA ALA A 184 7.60 19.54 -5.55
C ALA A 184 7.33 18.17 -4.91
N ARG A 185 8.41 17.43 -4.62
CA ARG A 185 8.34 16.09 -4.00
C ARG A 185 7.93 16.19 -2.53
N ALA A 186 6.64 16.30 -2.28
CA ALA A 186 6.08 16.10 -0.96
C ALA A 186 5.95 14.59 -0.69
N SER A 187 6.45 14.12 0.45
CA SER A 187 6.39 12.70 0.86
C SER A 187 5.06 12.28 1.49
N TRP A 188 4.26 13.24 1.97
CA TRP A 188 2.98 12.99 2.66
C TRP A 188 1.88 12.31 1.81
N PRO A 189 1.74 12.55 0.49
CA PRO A 189 0.74 11.85 -0.33
C PRO A 189 1.03 10.36 -0.52
N VAL A 190 2.24 9.90 -0.18
CA VAL A 190 2.66 8.48 -0.24
C VAL A 190 2.70 7.88 1.15
N SER A 191 3.27 8.58 2.14
CA SER A 191 3.40 8.07 3.50
C SER A 191 2.07 7.91 4.24
N VAL A 192 1.08 8.78 4.02
CA VAL A 192 -0.24 8.66 4.68
C VAL A 192 -1.00 7.41 4.20
N PRO A 193 -1.18 7.17 2.88
CA PRO A 193 -1.78 5.93 2.40
C PRO A 193 -0.99 4.70 2.83
N MET A 194 0.36 4.77 2.79
CA MET A 194 1.20 3.66 3.24
C MET A 194 0.97 3.31 4.71
N ALA A 195 0.91 4.30 5.60
CA ALA A 195 0.60 4.07 7.00
C ALA A 195 -0.80 3.46 7.19
N CYS A 196 -1.81 3.96 6.45
CA CYS A 196 -3.17 3.41 6.49
C CYS A 196 -3.19 1.95 6.04
N GLY A 197 -2.58 1.62 4.91
CA GLY A 197 -2.56 0.24 4.41
C GLY A 197 -1.75 -0.71 5.27
N LEU A 198 -0.71 -0.23 5.97
CA LEU A 198 0.07 -1.05 6.88
C LEU A 198 -0.73 -1.39 8.15
N VAL A 199 -1.48 -0.43 8.69
CA VAL A 199 -2.42 -0.67 9.79
C VAL A 199 -3.51 -1.64 9.37
N LEU A 200 -4.14 -1.43 8.21
CA LEU A 200 -5.20 -2.31 7.72
C LEU A 200 -4.68 -3.69 7.34
N GLY A 201 -3.47 -3.79 6.78
CA GLY A 201 -2.82 -5.06 6.48
C GLY A 201 -2.51 -5.84 7.75
N ALA A 202 -2.02 -5.17 8.80
CA ALA A 202 -1.78 -5.80 10.09
C ALA A 202 -3.10 -6.29 10.73
N VAL A 203 -4.16 -5.48 10.73
CA VAL A 203 -5.46 -5.90 11.27
C VAL A 203 -6.04 -7.06 10.44
N GLY A 204 -5.95 -7.00 9.11
CA GLY A 204 -6.41 -8.10 8.24
C GLY A 204 -5.62 -9.40 8.45
N PHE A 205 -4.32 -9.31 8.72
CA PHE A 205 -3.48 -10.48 8.97
C PHE A 205 -3.71 -11.08 10.37
N PHE A 206 -3.70 -10.25 11.41
CA PHE A 206 -3.85 -10.72 12.79
C PHE A 206 -5.29 -11.02 13.17
N GLY A 207 -6.29 -10.41 12.52
CA GLY A 207 -7.71 -10.62 12.81
C GLY A 207 -8.09 -12.10 12.86
N PRO A 208 -7.90 -12.86 11.76
CA PRO A 208 -8.24 -14.29 11.72
C PRO A 208 -7.45 -15.19 12.67
N LEU A 209 -6.33 -14.71 13.22
CA LEU A 209 -5.52 -15.47 14.16
C LEU A 209 -6.01 -15.31 15.61
N VAL A 210 -6.77 -14.25 15.87
CA VAL A 210 -7.28 -13.91 17.22
C VAL A 210 -8.78 -14.16 17.33
N THR A 211 -9.51 -14.17 16.22
CA THR A 211 -10.95 -14.45 16.19
C THR A 211 -11.25 -15.90 15.85
N ASP A 212 -12.27 -16.47 16.47
CA ASP A 212 -12.71 -17.85 16.21
C ASP A 212 -13.55 -18.00 14.92
N GLY A 213 -14.02 -16.89 14.35
CA GLY A 213 -14.90 -16.88 13.17
C GLY A 213 -14.37 -16.07 11.99
N LEU A 214 -14.60 -16.57 10.77
CA LEU A 214 -14.33 -15.84 9.51
C LEU A 214 -15.10 -14.52 9.44
N LEU A 215 -16.37 -14.53 9.86
CA LEU A 215 -17.21 -13.33 9.84
C LEU A 215 -16.71 -12.30 10.86
N ASP A 216 -16.26 -12.72 12.03
CA ASP A 216 -15.76 -11.84 13.07
C ASP A 216 -14.46 -11.14 12.63
N ALA A 217 -13.54 -11.90 12.01
CA ALA A 217 -12.35 -11.34 11.38
C ALA A 217 -12.70 -10.31 10.29
N LEU A 218 -13.69 -10.63 9.44
CA LEU A 218 -14.13 -9.73 8.39
C LEU A 218 -14.74 -8.45 8.97
N LEU A 219 -15.63 -8.56 9.96
CA LEU A 219 -16.25 -7.44 10.65
C LEU A 219 -15.22 -6.57 11.37
N LEU A 220 -14.21 -7.18 12.01
CA LEU A 220 -13.09 -6.47 12.62
C LEU A 220 -12.29 -5.67 11.56
N SER A 221 -11.98 -6.29 10.42
CA SER A 221 -11.26 -5.62 9.33
C SER A 221 -12.08 -4.50 8.69
N ALA A 222 -13.39 -4.70 8.47
CA ALA A 222 -14.28 -3.68 7.91
C ALA A 222 -14.52 -2.53 8.91
N GLY A 223 -14.74 -2.87 10.18
CA GLY A 223 -14.94 -1.90 11.25
C GLY A 223 -13.73 -1.01 11.50
N THR A 224 -12.51 -1.54 11.33
CA THR A 224 -11.26 -0.75 11.40
C THR A 224 -10.94 0.01 10.12
N ALA A 225 -11.36 -0.50 8.95
CA ALA A 225 -11.17 0.16 7.66
C ALA A 225 -11.80 1.55 7.61
N VAL A 226 -13.06 1.69 8.04
CA VAL A 226 -13.80 2.96 7.98
C VAL A 226 -13.08 4.11 8.70
N PRO A 227 -12.73 4.02 10.01
CA PRO A 227 -12.09 5.11 10.72
C PRO A 227 -10.67 5.39 10.21
N VAL A 228 -9.90 4.35 9.85
CA VAL A 228 -8.52 4.52 9.33
C VAL A 228 -8.54 5.25 7.99
N LEU A 229 -9.40 4.84 7.06
CA LEU A 229 -9.54 5.50 5.76
C LEU A 229 -10.12 6.91 5.90
N ALA A 230 -11.08 7.13 6.79
CA ALA A 230 -11.62 8.45 7.08
C ALA A 230 -10.56 9.39 7.66
N ALA A 231 -9.77 8.93 8.63
CA ALA A 231 -8.66 9.68 9.21
C ALA A 231 -7.57 9.97 8.16
N GLY A 232 -7.21 8.97 7.34
CA GLY A 232 -6.27 9.14 6.24
C GLY A 232 -6.74 10.18 5.22
N ALA A 233 -7.99 10.09 4.77
CA ALA A 233 -8.60 11.05 3.86
C ALA A 233 -8.66 12.47 4.47
N TRP A 234 -9.02 12.58 5.75
CA TRP A 234 -9.04 13.84 6.48
C TRP A 234 -7.63 14.46 6.58
N LEU A 235 -6.61 13.66 6.93
CA LEU A 235 -5.21 14.11 6.98
C LEU A 235 -4.71 14.56 5.60
N LEU A 236 -5.02 13.82 4.54
CA LEU A 236 -4.69 14.19 3.16
C LEU A 236 -5.36 15.50 2.77
N ARG A 237 -6.65 15.68 3.07
CA ARG A 237 -7.40 16.92 2.80
C ARG A 237 -6.84 18.10 3.60
N ARG A 238 -6.59 17.91 4.89
CA ARG A 238 -6.05 18.94 5.78
C ARG A 238 -4.66 19.40 5.34
N ARG A 239 -3.79 18.48 4.90
CA ARG A 239 -2.46 18.83 4.38
C ARG A 239 -2.51 19.45 2.99
N ARG A 240 -3.44 19.03 2.12
CA ARG A 240 -3.67 19.63 0.81
C ARG A 240 -4.18 21.07 0.92
N ASN A 241 -5.07 21.33 1.87
CA ASN A 241 -5.67 22.64 2.10
C ASN A 241 -4.80 23.53 2.99
N ARG A 242 -3.67 23.04 3.50
CA ARG A 242 -2.76 23.87 4.29
C ARG A 242 -2.03 24.81 3.33
N PRO A 243 -2.15 26.14 3.52
CA PRO A 243 -1.40 27.08 2.71
C PRO A 243 0.09 26.74 2.77
N PRO A 244 0.80 26.57 1.64
CA PRO A 244 2.25 26.32 1.65
C PRO A 244 2.94 27.46 2.41
N GLY A 245 3.82 27.15 3.36
CA GLY A 245 4.55 28.19 4.09
C GLY A 245 5.25 29.15 3.12
N PRO A 246 5.42 30.44 3.47
CA PRO A 246 6.15 31.37 2.63
C PRO A 246 7.54 30.80 2.35
N VAL A 247 7.86 30.65 1.07
CA VAL A 247 9.21 30.28 0.65
C VAL A 247 9.99 31.58 0.55
N GLU A 248 10.95 31.76 1.45
CA GLU A 248 11.85 32.90 1.41
C GLU A 248 12.76 32.77 0.18
N VAL A 249 12.47 33.55 -0.85
CA VAL A 249 13.32 33.70 -2.03
C VAL A 249 13.93 35.09 -1.93
N LEU A 250 15.27 35.16 -1.89
CA LEU A 250 15.96 36.43 -1.79
C LEU A 250 15.78 37.22 -3.11
N PRO A 251 15.20 38.43 -3.07
CA PRO A 251 15.00 39.24 -4.28
C PRO A 251 16.33 39.67 -4.90
N ARG A 252 16.40 39.71 -6.23
CA ARG A 252 17.57 40.20 -6.99
C ARG A 252 17.12 41.21 -8.02
N LEU A 253 17.66 42.42 -7.95
CA LEU A 253 17.42 43.46 -8.95
C LEU A 253 18.17 43.13 -10.25
N PRO A 254 17.49 43.04 -11.40
CA PRO A 254 18.14 42.84 -12.68
C PRO A 254 18.87 44.13 -13.11
N GLY A 255 20.18 44.04 -13.35
CA GLY A 255 20.98 45.15 -13.91
C GLY A 255 20.78 45.39 -15.42
N ARG A 256 20.08 44.48 -16.11
CA ARG A 256 19.70 44.55 -17.53
C ARG A 256 18.37 43.85 -17.73
N GLU A 257 17.64 44.18 -18.79
CA GLU A 257 16.40 43.46 -19.15
C GLU A 257 16.67 41.96 -19.27
N ARG A 258 15.81 41.15 -18.65
CA ARG A 258 15.79 39.69 -18.77
C ARG A 258 14.40 39.24 -19.17
N CYS A 259 14.33 38.49 -20.27
CA CYS A 259 13.12 37.83 -20.74
C CYS A 259 13.12 36.37 -20.27
N PHE A 260 12.01 35.89 -19.73
CA PHE A 260 11.82 34.50 -19.36
C PHE A 260 10.36 34.06 -19.56
N PRO A 261 10.09 32.76 -19.80
CA PRO A 261 8.73 32.27 -19.94
C PRO A 261 7.92 32.49 -18.66
N GLY A 262 6.71 33.03 -18.81
CA GLY A 262 5.79 33.25 -17.70
C GLY A 262 4.61 34.12 -18.09
N ALA A 263 3.66 34.26 -17.17
CA ALA A 263 2.44 35.00 -17.44
C ALA A 263 1.92 35.73 -16.21
N VAL A 264 1.20 36.83 -16.45
CA VAL A 264 0.47 37.57 -15.41
C VAL A 264 -1.02 37.30 -15.60
N VAL A 265 -1.68 36.96 -14.51
CA VAL A 265 -3.07 36.50 -14.48
C VAL A 265 -3.81 37.27 -13.40
N GLY A 266 -4.92 37.92 -13.72
CA GLY A 266 -5.67 38.71 -12.72
C GLY A 266 -6.19 40.03 -13.27
N ALA A 267 -6.74 40.86 -12.39
CA ALA A 267 -7.44 42.09 -12.76
C ALA A 267 -6.50 43.27 -13.13
N VAL A 268 -5.54 42.99 -14.01
CA VAL A 268 -4.58 43.95 -14.59
C VAL A 268 -4.86 44.10 -16.09
N PRO A 269 -4.57 45.26 -16.71
CA PRO A 269 -4.79 45.50 -18.14
C PRO A 269 -3.97 44.59 -19.07
N CYS A 270 -3.09 43.76 -18.51
CA CYS A 270 -2.10 42.96 -19.22
C CYS A 270 -2.47 41.47 -19.38
N GLU A 271 -3.69 41.05 -19.01
CA GLU A 271 -4.19 39.71 -19.33
C GLU A 271 -4.60 39.65 -20.81
N VAL A 272 -3.61 39.57 -21.71
CA VAL A 272 -3.80 39.51 -23.16
C VAL A 272 -3.39 38.13 -23.69
N ALA A 273 -4.27 37.48 -24.43
CA ALA A 273 -3.97 36.19 -25.06
C ALA A 273 -2.76 36.32 -26.01
N GLY A 274 -1.76 35.44 -25.85
CA GLY A 274 -0.51 35.45 -26.64
C GLY A 274 0.69 36.09 -25.94
N PHE A 275 0.51 36.69 -24.76
CA PHE A 275 1.59 37.26 -23.96
C PHE A 275 2.12 36.20 -22.97
N SER A 276 3.17 35.48 -23.35
CA SER A 276 3.73 34.34 -22.60
C SER A 276 5.16 34.54 -22.10
N THR A 277 5.70 35.75 -22.23
CA THR A 277 7.07 36.07 -21.83
C THR A 277 7.05 37.20 -20.81
N LEU A 278 7.61 36.97 -19.63
CA LEU A 278 7.86 37.99 -18.61
C LEU A 278 9.18 38.69 -18.91
N VAL A 279 9.19 40.01 -18.78
CA VAL A 279 10.37 40.85 -18.94
C VAL A 279 10.59 41.58 -17.62
N ALA A 280 11.67 41.25 -16.92
CA ALA A 280 12.10 41.94 -15.71
C ALA A 280 13.30 42.83 -16.03
N GLY A 281 13.18 44.14 -15.77
CA GLY A 281 14.23 45.12 -15.96
C GLY A 281 14.30 46.14 -14.82
N PRO A 282 15.28 47.05 -14.85
CA PRO A 282 15.37 48.14 -13.87
C PRO A 282 14.12 49.03 -13.85
N GLU A 283 13.43 49.06 -14.98
CA GLU A 283 12.19 49.79 -15.25
C GLU A 283 10.92 49.11 -14.71
N GLY A 284 11.05 47.93 -14.09
CA GLY A 284 9.93 47.16 -13.53
C GLY A 284 9.63 45.87 -14.30
N LEU A 285 8.44 45.32 -14.09
CA LEU A 285 7.96 44.08 -14.71
C LEU A 285 7.05 44.40 -15.91
N ALA A 286 7.20 43.66 -17.00
CA ALA A 286 6.31 43.71 -18.16
C ALA A 286 6.01 42.29 -18.68
N VAL A 287 4.91 42.15 -19.40
CA VAL A 287 4.59 40.93 -20.16
C VAL A 287 4.70 41.26 -21.64
N ALA A 288 5.28 40.36 -22.42
CA ALA A 288 5.51 40.53 -23.86
C ALA A 288 4.90 39.36 -24.67
N ALA A 289 4.53 39.66 -25.91
CA ALA A 289 4.04 38.68 -26.89
C ALA A 289 5.16 37.78 -27.50
N GLY A 290 6.41 37.98 -27.09
CA GLY A 290 7.57 37.22 -27.57
C GLY A 290 8.88 37.72 -26.95
N GLU A 291 9.98 37.03 -27.25
CA GLU A 291 11.32 37.33 -26.71
C GLU A 291 12.07 38.43 -27.48
N GLU A 292 11.60 38.76 -28.69
CA GLU A 292 12.28 39.69 -29.60
C GLU A 292 12.26 41.14 -29.09
N PRO A 293 13.38 41.88 -29.25
CA PRO A 293 13.45 43.32 -28.96
C PRO A 293 12.55 44.09 -29.93
N GLY A 294 11.32 44.38 -29.51
CA GLY A 294 10.28 45.02 -30.33
C GLY A 294 8.90 44.36 -30.22
N ALA A 295 8.80 43.21 -29.55
CA ALA A 295 7.50 42.58 -29.26
C ALA A 295 6.59 43.54 -28.49
N ALA A 296 5.27 43.48 -28.74
CA ALA A 296 4.30 44.26 -27.97
C ALA A 296 4.43 43.93 -26.48
N ARG A 297 4.57 44.97 -25.65
CA ARG A 297 4.75 44.85 -24.19
C ARG A 297 3.58 45.51 -23.47
N CYS A 298 3.08 44.86 -22.42
CA CYS A 298 2.18 45.46 -21.45
C CYS A 298 2.91 45.58 -20.12
N ARG A 299 3.10 46.81 -19.65
CA ARG A 299 3.82 47.09 -18.41
C ARG A 299 2.91 46.76 -17.22
N VAL A 300 3.42 45.97 -16.28
CA VAL A 300 2.73 45.71 -15.03
C VAL A 300 2.75 47.01 -14.20
N PRO A 301 1.63 47.45 -13.62
CA PRO A 301 1.58 48.65 -12.79
C PRO A 301 2.60 48.58 -11.65
N GLY A 302 3.29 49.69 -11.38
CA GLY A 302 4.28 49.78 -10.29
C GLY A 302 3.67 49.72 -8.88
N SER A 303 2.34 49.74 -8.77
CA SER A 303 1.58 49.56 -7.52
C SER A 303 1.38 48.08 -7.13
N VAL A 304 1.77 47.14 -8.00
CA VAL A 304 1.68 45.70 -7.75
C VAL A 304 2.81 45.28 -6.80
N ALA A 305 2.46 44.96 -5.56
CA ALA A 305 3.40 44.47 -4.54
C ALA A 305 3.30 42.96 -4.36
N ALA A 306 4.44 42.29 -4.21
CA ALA A 306 4.48 40.85 -3.95
C ALA A 306 4.09 40.56 -2.50
N VAL A 307 3.07 39.72 -2.31
CA VAL A 307 2.57 39.32 -0.98
C VAL A 307 3.16 37.98 -0.57
N ARG A 308 3.16 37.00 -1.49
CA ARG A 308 3.57 35.63 -1.16
C ARG A 308 4.01 34.84 -2.37
N VAL A 309 5.01 33.99 -2.16
CA VAL A 309 5.50 33.03 -3.16
C VAL A 309 5.02 31.64 -2.79
N ARG A 310 4.40 30.92 -3.74
CA ARG A 310 3.98 29.53 -3.55
C ARG A 310 4.10 28.68 -4.81
N PRO A 311 4.18 27.35 -4.69
CA PRO A 311 4.01 26.46 -5.84
C PRO A 311 2.62 26.65 -6.46
N ARG A 312 2.52 26.44 -7.77
CA ARG A 312 1.24 26.45 -8.49
C ARG A 312 0.31 25.36 -7.94
N ALA A 313 -0.91 25.73 -7.59
CA ALA A 313 -1.91 24.79 -7.11
C ALA A 313 -2.78 24.29 -8.27
N HIS A 314 -3.21 23.02 -8.20
CA HIS A 314 -4.14 22.43 -9.17
C HIS A 314 -5.50 23.16 -9.27
N THR A 315 -5.89 23.93 -8.26
CA THR A 315 -7.13 24.74 -8.24
C THR A 315 -6.98 26.07 -8.97
N ASP A 316 -5.76 26.49 -9.31
CA ASP A 316 -5.50 27.75 -10.01
C ASP A 316 -5.79 27.62 -11.51
N ALA A 317 -7.06 27.40 -11.87
CA ALA A 317 -7.48 27.15 -13.26
C ALA A 317 -7.02 28.26 -14.24
N ARG A 318 -6.82 29.49 -13.73
CA ARG A 318 -6.29 30.61 -14.50
C ARG A 318 -4.77 30.53 -14.69
N ALA A 319 -4.00 30.15 -13.67
CA ALA A 319 -2.55 29.93 -13.77
C ALA A 319 -2.19 28.67 -14.59
N VAL A 320 -3.11 27.71 -14.69
CA VAL A 320 -2.97 26.54 -15.58
C VAL A 320 -3.13 26.92 -17.05
N ARG A 321 -4.05 27.84 -17.36
CA ARG A 321 -4.28 28.35 -18.73
C ARG A 321 -3.16 29.27 -19.23
N ALA A 322 -2.49 29.95 -18.32
CA ALA A 322 -1.53 31.00 -18.64
C ALA A 322 -0.14 30.49 -19.11
N GLY A 323 0.12 29.19 -19.08
CA GLY A 323 1.36 28.61 -19.61
C GLY A 323 2.46 28.34 -18.58
N ALA A 324 3.70 28.36 -19.04
CA ALA A 324 4.85 27.75 -18.36
C ALA A 324 5.22 28.43 -17.03
N GLY A 325 5.45 27.60 -15.99
CA GLY A 325 5.88 28.04 -14.66
C GLY A 325 5.26 27.19 -13.55
N ASP A 326 6.10 26.66 -12.67
CA ASP A 326 5.69 25.81 -11.55
C ASP A 326 5.38 26.61 -10.27
N TRP A 327 5.66 27.91 -10.28
CA TRP A 327 5.53 28.80 -9.14
C TRP A 327 4.65 30.00 -9.46
N VAL A 328 3.93 30.44 -8.43
CA VAL A 328 3.02 31.58 -8.46
C VAL A 328 3.44 32.57 -7.39
N VAL A 329 3.64 33.82 -7.79
CA VAL A 329 3.77 34.96 -6.89
C VAL A 329 2.40 35.61 -6.78
N GLU A 330 1.79 35.50 -5.60
CA GLU A 330 0.58 36.24 -5.23
C GLU A 330 0.98 37.69 -4.99
N CYS A 331 0.42 38.59 -5.79
CA CYS A 331 0.65 40.02 -5.75
C CYS A 331 -0.68 40.75 -5.51
N ARG A 332 -0.60 41.97 -4.97
CA ARG A 332 -1.74 42.86 -4.79
C ARG A 332 -1.50 44.20 -5.45
N ASP A 333 -2.52 44.69 -6.15
CA ASP A 333 -2.64 46.05 -6.65
C ASP A 333 -3.83 46.71 -5.96
N GLY A 334 -3.58 47.34 -4.81
CA GLY A 334 -4.65 47.74 -3.89
C GLY A 334 -5.49 46.54 -3.43
N ASP A 335 -6.79 46.56 -3.76
CA ASP A 335 -7.74 45.48 -3.45
C ASP A 335 -7.80 44.36 -4.50
N ARG A 336 -7.03 44.47 -5.59
CA ARG A 336 -7.05 43.50 -6.69
C ARG A 336 -5.95 42.46 -6.54
N GLU A 337 -6.33 41.19 -6.69
CA GLU A 337 -5.39 40.07 -6.70
C GLU A 337 -4.79 39.89 -8.10
N VAL A 338 -3.45 39.79 -8.14
CA VAL A 338 -2.66 39.57 -9.35
C VAL A 338 -1.74 38.38 -9.10
N LEU A 339 -1.74 37.41 -10.02
CA LEU A 339 -0.91 36.21 -9.94
C LEU A 339 0.16 36.28 -11.03
N VAL A 340 1.43 36.17 -10.65
CA VAL A 340 2.55 36.07 -11.59
C VAL A 340 3.06 34.63 -11.60
N VAL A 341 2.98 33.97 -12.76
CA VAL A 341 3.41 32.59 -12.96
C VAL A 341 4.80 32.60 -13.59
N ALA A 342 5.78 31.96 -12.93
CA ALA A 342 7.16 31.90 -13.40
C ALA A 342 7.84 30.59 -12.97
N ALA A 343 9.00 30.27 -13.58
CA ALA A 343 9.85 29.20 -13.12
C ALA A 343 10.56 29.57 -11.81
N ARG A 344 10.94 28.57 -11.01
CA ARG A 344 11.57 28.79 -9.69
C ARG A 344 12.87 29.60 -9.78
N GLU A 345 13.63 29.38 -10.85
CA GLU A 345 14.91 30.03 -11.11
C GLU A 345 14.78 31.52 -11.44
N ASP A 346 13.61 31.93 -11.93
CA ASP A 346 13.33 33.31 -12.32
C ASP A 346 12.64 34.13 -11.23
N LEU A 347 12.09 33.47 -10.19
CA LEU A 347 11.45 34.12 -9.03
C LEU A 347 12.31 35.22 -8.38
N PRO A 348 13.65 35.08 -8.20
CA PRO A 348 14.45 36.15 -7.63
C PRO A 348 14.38 37.45 -8.43
N TRP A 349 14.29 37.37 -9.76
CA TRP A 349 14.21 38.55 -10.63
C TRP A 349 12.82 39.18 -10.58
N VAL A 350 11.77 38.34 -10.58
CA VAL A 350 10.37 38.80 -10.45
C VAL A 350 10.17 39.53 -9.12
N LEU A 351 10.66 38.97 -8.02
CA LEU A 351 10.56 39.60 -6.69
C LEU A 351 11.48 40.81 -6.54
N GLY A 352 12.57 40.89 -7.30
CA GLY A 352 13.45 42.06 -7.28
C GLY A 352 12.82 43.31 -7.90
N VAL A 353 11.90 43.13 -8.87
CA VAL A 353 11.22 44.22 -9.57
C VAL A 353 9.85 44.57 -8.98
N LEU A 354 9.21 43.63 -8.29
CA LEU A 354 7.96 43.82 -7.55
C LEU A 354 8.31 44.19 -6.09
N ARG A 355 8.32 45.48 -5.78
CA ARG A 355 8.55 45.98 -4.41
C ARG A 355 7.28 45.95 -3.57
#